data_AF-A0A424L9B0-F1
#
_entry.id   AF-A0A424L9B0-F1
#
_cell.length_a   1.000
_cell.length_b   1.000
_cell.length_c   1.000
_cell.angle_alpha   90.00
_cell.angle_beta   90.00
_cell.angle_gamma   90.00
#
_symmetry.space_group_name_H-M   'P 1'
#
loop_
_entity.id
_entity.type
_entity.pdbx_description
1 polymer ?
#
loop_
_entity_poly.entity_id
_entity_poly.type
_entity_poly.pdbx_seq_one_letter_code
_entity_poly.pdbx_strand_id
1 'polypeptide(L)' 'MARELTGWVDLALEIDKSGNVRTAEAVGNCARKGRGPCNSSANGVFDKAALEAATHLKFKTGPPQTIRHRMIFDLAL' A
#
# COMPACT_ATOMS: atom_id res chain seq x y z
N MET A 1 4.55 8.12 26.14
CA MET A 1 5.18 7.59 24.91
C MET A 1 4.06 7.20 23.98
N ALA A 2 3.83 8.00 22.92
CA ALA A 2 2.81 7.69 21.92
C ALA A 2 3.13 6.34 21.27
N ARG A 3 2.11 5.51 21.10
CA ARG A 3 2.27 4.19 20.52
C ARG A 3 2.24 4.33 19.00
N GLU A 4 3.40 4.55 18.38
CA GLU A 4 3.56 4.64 16.92
C GLU A 4 3.02 3.37 16.26
N LEU A 5 2.06 3.54 15.34
CA LEU A 5 1.52 2.47 14.52
C LEU A 5 2.19 2.55 13.15
N THR A 6 3.03 1.57 12.84
CA THR A 6 3.78 1.50 11.58
C THR A 6 3.39 0.25 10.82
N GLY A 7 3.51 0.29 9.49
CA GLY A 7 3.15 -0.85 8.67
C GLY A 7 3.47 -0.66 7.20
N TRP A 8 3.07 -1.65 6.42
CA TRP A 8 3.17 -1.59 4.97
C TRP A 8 2.05 -2.39 4.32
N VAL A 9 1.74 -2.05 3.07
CA VAL A 9 0.82 -2.79 2.19
C VAL A 9 1.53 -2.98 0.86
N ASP A 10 1.58 -4.23 0.41
CA ASP A 10 1.97 -4.60 -0.94
C ASP A 10 0.72 -4.64 -1.82
N LEU A 11 0.74 -3.83 -2.87
CA LEU A 11 -0.31 -3.74 -3.87
C LEU A 11 0.13 -4.37 -5.18
N ALA A 12 -0.73 -5.16 -5.80
CA ALA A 12 -0.66 -5.46 -7.22
C ALA A 12 -1.42 -4.38 -7.99
N LEU A 13 -0.73 -3.67 -8.88
CA LEU A 13 -1.30 -2.57 -9.67
C LEU A 13 -1.28 -2.92 -11.14
N GLU A 14 -2.38 -2.68 -11.84
CA GLU A 14 -2.42 -2.64 -13.30
C GLU A 14 -2.37 -1.20 -13.79
N ILE A 15 -1.37 -0.87 -14.59
CA ILE A 15 -1.13 0.48 -15.09
C ILE A 15 -1.45 0.50 -16.59
N ASP A 16 -2.23 1.50 -17.01
CA ASP A 16 -2.54 1.71 -18.42
C ASP A 16 -1.41 2.41 -19.19
N LYS A 17 -1.58 2.55 -20.50
CA LYS A 17 -0.58 3.20 -21.35
C LYS A 17 -0.34 4.68 -21.04
N SER A 18 -1.32 5.32 -20.39
CA SER A 18 -1.29 6.72 -19.97
C SER A 18 -0.60 6.90 -18.61
N GLY A 19 -0.17 5.80 -17.98
CA GLY A 19 0.45 5.80 -16.66
C GLY A 19 -0.54 5.86 -15.50
N ASN A 20 -1.85 5.68 -15.74
CA ASN A 20 -2.85 5.67 -14.68
C ASN A 20 -3.06 4.24 -14.15
N VAL A 21 -3.35 4.13 -12.86
CA VAL A 21 -3.75 2.87 -12.24
C VAL A 21 -5.19 2.55 -12.64
N ARG A 22 -5.40 1.38 -13.26
CA ARG A 22 -6.75 0.86 -13.59
C ARG A 22 -7.34 0.06 -12.45
N THR A 23 -6.53 -0.81 -11.85
CA THR A 23 -6.92 -1.70 -10.76
C THR A 23 -5.79 -1.74 -9.73
N ALA A 24 -6.17 -1.91 -8.48
CA ALA A 24 -5.27 -2.06 -7.35
C ALA A 24 -5.83 -3.12 -6.41
N GLU A 25 -4.99 -4.07 -6.01
CA GLU A 25 -5.35 -5.14 -5.08
C GLU A 25 -4.28 -5.26 -4.00
N ALA A 26 -4.69 -5.37 -2.74
CA ALA A 26 -3.77 -5.65 -1.64
C ALA A 26 -3.42 -7.15 -1.64
N VAL A 27 -2.15 -7.47 -1.89
CA VAL A 27 -1.63 -8.84 -1.97
C VAL A 27 -0.76 -9.24 -0.77
N GLY A 28 -0.45 -8.28 0.10
CA GLY A 28 0.25 -8.52 1.36
C GLY A 28 0.17 -7.29 2.24
N ASN A 29 0.12 -7.47 3.56
CA ASN A 29 0.11 -6.37 4.49
C ASN A 29 0.81 -6.71 5.80
N CYS A 30 1.14 -5.67 6.53
CA CYS A 30 1.74 -5.74 7.85
C CYS A 30 1.36 -4.51 8.65
N ALA A 31 0.97 -4.70 9.91
CA ALA A 31 0.91 -3.62 10.89
C ALA A 31 1.61 -4.05 12.17
N ARG A 32 2.31 -3.10 12.80
CA ARG A 32 2.96 -3.29 14.10
C ARG A 32 2.88 -2.02 14.94
N LYS A 33 2.87 -2.21 16.25
CA LYS A 33 2.86 -1.13 17.23
C LYS A 33 4.22 -1.05 17.91
N GLY A 34 4.92 0.07 17.79
CA GLY A 34 6.30 0.21 18.26
C GLY A 34 7.23 -0.88 17.70
N ARG A 35 8.04 -1.51 18.57
CA ARG A 35 8.98 -2.59 18.20
C ARG A 35 8.36 -3.99 18.17
N GLY A 36 7.03 -4.11 18.23
CA GLY A 36 6.33 -5.40 18.22
C GLY A 36 6.48 -6.16 16.90
N PRO A 37 6.14 -7.47 16.89
CA PRO A 37 6.17 -8.27 15.67
C PRO A 37 5.19 -7.71 14.63
N CYS A 38 5.54 -7.90 13.38
CA CYS A 38 4.64 -7.67 12.26
C CYS A 38 3.53 -8.73 12.27
N ASN A 39 2.27 -8.30 12.38
CA ASN A 39 1.15 -9.22 12.27
C ASN A 39 0.66 -9.26 10.81
N SER A 40 1.06 -10.33 10.11
CA SER A 40 0.70 -10.63 8.72
C SER A 40 -0.72 -11.24 8.62
N SER A 41 -1.73 -10.53 9.16
CA SER A 41 -3.16 -10.61 8.76
C SER A 41 -4.08 -9.88 9.76
N ALA A 42 -5.15 -9.31 9.17
CA ALA A 42 -6.44 -8.96 9.76
C ALA A 42 -6.64 -7.64 10.50
N ASN A 43 -5.90 -6.57 10.19
CA ASN A 43 -6.47 -5.26 10.53
C ASN A 43 -6.80 -4.37 9.34
N GLY A 44 -6.32 -4.69 8.12
CA GLY A 44 -6.58 -3.86 6.94
C GLY A 44 -6.38 -2.36 7.20
N VAL A 45 -5.57 -2.01 8.22
CA VAL A 45 -5.59 -0.67 8.84
C VAL A 45 -5.20 0.34 7.79
N PHE A 46 -4.25 -0.11 6.97
CA PHE A 46 -3.65 0.63 5.90
C PHE A 46 -4.19 0.20 4.54
N ASP A 47 -4.90 -0.93 4.41
CA ASP A 47 -5.35 -1.46 3.12
C ASP A 47 -6.29 -0.48 2.43
N LYS A 48 -7.29 0.05 3.15
CA LYS A 48 -8.21 1.05 2.59
C LYS A 48 -7.45 2.31 2.14
N ALA A 49 -6.57 2.83 3.00
CA ALA A 49 -5.77 4.01 2.69
C ALA A 49 -4.81 3.76 1.51
N ALA A 50 -4.23 2.56 1.42
CA ALA A 50 -3.33 2.16 0.35
C ALA A 50 -4.07 2.04 -0.98
N LEU A 51 -5.25 1.42 -0.99
CA LEU A 51 -6.10 1.32 -2.17
C LEU A 51 -6.58 2.70 -2.64
N GLU A 52 -6.99 3.57 -1.72
CA GLU A 52 -7.38 4.94 -2.04
C GLU A 52 -6.19 5.73 -2.61
N ALA A 53 -5.03 5.69 -1.94
CA ALA A 53 -3.81 6.33 -2.43
C ALA A 53 -3.37 5.79 -3.80
N ALA A 54 -3.57 4.49 -4.07
CA ALA A 54 -3.21 3.88 -5.34
C ALA A 54 -3.98 4.49 -6.52
N THR A 55 -5.22 4.93 -6.31
CA THR A 55 -6.02 5.60 -7.36
C THR A 55 -5.44 6.96 -7.78
N HIS A 56 -4.61 7.56 -6.92
CA HIS A 56 -3.94 8.84 -7.18
C HIS A 56 -2.51 8.70 -7.69
N LEU A 57 -1.96 7.47 -7.73
CA LEU A 57 -0.63 7.25 -8.28
C LEU A 57 -0.61 7.45 -9.79
N LYS A 58 0.46 8.09 -10.25
CA LYS A 58 0.75 8.28 -11.67
C LYS A 58 2.14 7.76 -12.00
N PHE A 59 2.21 6.92 -13.03
CA PHE A 59 3.43 6.31 -13.52
C PHE A 59 3.85 6.94 -14.85
N LYS A 60 5.08 6.66 -15.28
CA LYS A 60 5.54 7.06 -16.61
C LYS A 60 4.67 6.38 -17.67
N THR A 61 4.31 7.12 -18.71
CA THR A 61 3.59 6.59 -19.88
C THR A 61 4.42 5.52 -20.57
N GLY A 62 3.77 4.47 -21.05
CA GLY A 62 4.47 3.31 -21.62
C GLY A 62 3.52 2.20 -22.04
N PRO A 63 4.02 0.98 -22.33
CA PRO A 63 3.14 -0.17 -22.49
C PRO A 63 2.40 -0.48 -21.17
N PRO A 64 1.15 -0.99 -21.24
CA PRO A 64 0.44 -1.47 -20.06
C PRO A 64 1.28 -2.50 -19.31
N GLN A 65 1.29 -2.42 -17.98
CA GLN A 65 2.11 -3.29 -17.15
C GLN A 65 1.46 -3.57 -15.80
N THR A 66 1.80 -4.73 -15.23
CA THR A 66 1.43 -5.11 -13.87
C THR A 66 2.65 -5.02 -12.98
N ILE A 67 2.55 -4.30 -11.86
CA ILE A 67 3.66 -4.13 -10.93
C ILE A 67 3.24 -4.47 -9.50
N ARG A 68 4.24 -4.82 -8.67
CA ARG A 68 4.10 -4.81 -7.22
C ARG A 68 4.60 -3.50 -6.66
N HIS A 69 3.78 -2.85 -5.83
CA HIS A 69 4.10 -1.58 -5.21
C HIS A 69 3.89 -1.66 -3.69
N ARG A 70 4.95 -1.39 -2.92
CA ARG A 70 4.86 -1.36 -1.45
C ARG A 70 4.65 0.07 -0.97
N MET A 71 3.56 0.30 -0.25
CA MET A 71 3.33 1.53 0.50
C MET A 71 3.70 1.32 1.96
N ILE A 72 4.44 2.26 2.54
CA ILE A 72 4.86 2.24 3.95
C ILE A 72 4.09 3.33 4.69
N PHE A 73 3.53 2.97 5.84
CA PHE A 73 2.74 3.84 6.69
C PHE A 73 3.43 4.03 8.03
N ASP A 74 3.45 5.28 8.48
CA ASP A 74 3.92 5.68 9.80
C ASP A 74 2.91 6.68 10.39
N LEU A 75 2.22 6.26 11.45
CA LEU A 75 1.28 7.10 12.19
C LEU A 75 1.93 7.53 13.51
N ALA A 76 2.46 8.75 13.50
CA ALA A 76 2.75 9.49 14.72
C ALA A 76 1.41 9.99 15.30
N LEU A 77 1.00 9.42 16.44
CA LEU A 77 -0.17 9.84 17.21
C LEU A 77 0.20 10.92 18.24
#